data_AF-A0A7C9ARV3-F1
#
_entry.id   AF-A0A7C9ARV3-F1
#
_cell.length_a   1.000
_cell.length_b   1.000
_cell.length_c   1.000
_cell.angle_alpha   90.00
_cell.angle_beta   90.00
_cell.angle_gamma   90.00
#
_symmetry.space_group_name_H-M   'P 1'
#
loop_
_entity.id
_entity.type
_entity.pdbx_description
1 polymer ?
#
loop_
_entity_poly.entity_id
_entity_poly.type
_entity_poly.pdbx_seq_one_letter_code
_entity_poly.pdbx_strand_id
1 'polypeptide(L)'
;RECCSFSNGEYVKEGLAELELWCDAVKEYAGSAWDELKHIRQAVEFLVIHQKSKKTLNEITKDLCPALSIQQLYRISTMYWDDKYGTHTVSSDVISSMRVQMT
;
A
#
# COMPACT_ATOMS: atom_id res chain seq x y z
N ARG A 1 15.52 3.12 3.70
CA ARG A 1 14.55 3.93 2.89
C ARG A 1 14.20 3.22 1.58
N GLU A 2 14.55 1.93 1.42
CA GLU A 2 14.46 1.20 0.15
C GLU A 2 13.18 0.36 0.01
N CYS A 3 12.31 0.34 1.02
CA CYS A 3 11.14 -0.55 1.05
C CYS A 3 9.86 0.05 0.41
N CYS A 4 9.83 1.36 0.16
CA CYS A 4 8.65 2.03 -0.39
C CYS A 4 8.93 2.45 -1.84
N SER A 5 8.90 1.50 -2.77
CA SER A 5 9.08 1.72 -4.20
C SER A 5 8.07 0.91 -4.99
N PHE A 6 7.92 1.21 -6.29
CA PHE A 6 7.11 0.38 -7.18
C PHE A 6 7.69 -1.04 -7.27
N SER A 7 9.00 -1.15 -7.46
CA SER A 7 9.71 -2.45 -7.60
C SER A 7 9.58 -3.33 -6.36
N ASN A 8 9.72 -2.75 -5.16
CA ASN A 8 9.53 -3.51 -3.92
C ASN A 8 8.07 -3.88 -3.71
N GLY A 9 7.13 -2.99 -4.11
CA GLY A 9 5.71 -3.31 -4.15
C GLY A 9 5.41 -4.54 -5.00
N GLU A 10 5.93 -4.60 -6.24
CA GLU A 10 5.75 -5.74 -7.14
C GLU A 10 6.32 -7.03 -6.53
N TYR A 11 7.55 -6.98 -6.01
CA TYR A 11 8.18 -8.13 -5.36
C TYR A 11 7.36 -8.69 -4.20
N VAL A 12 6.87 -7.82 -3.30
CA VAL A 12 6.05 -8.26 -2.17
C VAL A 12 4.67 -8.72 -2.64
N LYS A 13 4.12 -8.13 -3.72
CA LYS A 13 2.85 -8.56 -4.31
C LYS A 13 2.91 -9.99 -4.84
N GLU A 14 4.01 -10.35 -5.52
CA GLU A 14 4.25 -11.73 -5.98
C GLU A 14 4.30 -12.70 -4.79
N GLY A 15 5.07 -12.37 -3.75
CA GLY A 15 5.14 -13.21 -2.54
C GLY A 15 3.80 -13.33 -1.79
N LEU A 16 2.99 -12.26 -1.76
CA LEU A 16 1.65 -12.31 -1.19
C LEU A 16 0.71 -13.21 -1.99
N ALA A 17 0.83 -13.25 -3.31
CA ALA A 17 0.03 -14.14 -4.15
C ALA A 17 0.38 -15.62 -3.89
N GLU A 18 1.66 -15.95 -3.74
CA GLU A 18 2.07 -17.31 -3.35
C GLU A 18 1.53 -17.67 -1.95
N LEU A 19 1.58 -16.74 -1.01
CA LEU A 19 1.07 -16.94 0.34
C LEU A 19 -0.46 -17.13 0.37
N GLU A 20 -1.21 -16.38 -0.45
CA GLU A 20 -2.66 -16.55 -0.60
C GLU A 20 -3.01 -17.97 -1.03
N LEU A 21 -2.34 -18.45 -2.09
CA LEU A 21 -2.53 -19.81 -2.61
C LEU A 21 -2.19 -20.87 -1.55
N TRP A 22 -1.12 -20.65 -0.78
CA TRP A 22 -0.77 -21.55 0.31
C TRP A 22 -1.83 -21.55 1.42
N CYS A 23 -2.30 -20.36 1.86
CA CYS A 23 -3.35 -20.24 2.86
C CYS A 23 -4.65 -20.93 2.42
N ASP A 24 -5.02 -20.84 1.14
CA ASP A 24 -6.17 -21.55 0.59
C ASP A 24 -5.96 -23.08 0.57
N ALA A 25 -4.75 -23.54 0.26
CA ALA A 25 -4.40 -24.96 0.26
C ALA A 25 -4.41 -25.59 1.67
N VAL A 26 -4.06 -24.81 2.71
CA VAL A 26 -4.04 -25.26 4.12
C VAL A 26 -5.08 -24.55 4.98
N LYS A 27 -6.26 -24.25 4.42
CA LYS A 27 -7.30 -23.40 5.03
C LYS A 27 -7.69 -23.80 6.46
N GLU A 28 -7.74 -25.09 6.77
CA GLU A 28 -8.06 -25.59 8.12
C GLU A 28 -7.01 -25.21 9.17
N TYR A 29 -5.75 -25.02 8.77
CA TYR A 29 -4.64 -24.62 9.63
C TYR A 29 -4.35 -23.12 9.54
N ALA A 30 -4.54 -22.52 8.37
CA ALA A 30 -4.27 -21.09 8.14
C ALA A 30 -5.23 -20.19 8.93
N GLY A 31 -6.46 -20.64 9.18
CA GLY A 31 -7.44 -19.86 9.94
C GLY A 31 -7.63 -18.46 9.35
N SER A 32 -7.48 -17.42 10.18
CA SER A 32 -7.61 -16.01 9.77
C SER A 32 -6.29 -15.35 9.36
N ALA A 33 -5.20 -16.11 9.20
CA ALA A 33 -3.87 -15.55 8.94
C ALA A 33 -3.84 -14.62 7.71
N TRP A 34 -4.57 -14.95 6.64
CA TRP A 34 -4.66 -14.12 5.44
C TRP A 34 -5.39 -12.79 5.68
N ASP A 35 -6.42 -12.80 6.52
CA ASP A 35 -7.18 -11.60 6.87
C ASP A 35 -6.37 -10.64 7.74
N GLU A 36 -5.53 -11.17 8.63
CA GLU A 36 -4.62 -10.36 9.46
C GLU A 36 -3.61 -9.56 8.60
N LEU A 37 -3.26 -10.05 7.41
CA LEU A 37 -2.37 -9.37 6.48
C LEU A 37 -3.01 -8.22 5.70
N LYS A 38 -4.30 -7.91 5.89
CA LYS A 38 -5.04 -6.89 5.11
C LYS A 38 -4.33 -5.53 5.02
N HIS A 39 -3.67 -5.07 6.08
CA HIS A 39 -2.95 -3.80 6.09
C HIS A 39 -1.72 -3.84 5.17
N ILE A 40 -0.97 -4.95 5.21
CA ILE A 40 0.19 -5.17 4.34
C ILE A 40 -0.27 -5.26 2.89
N ARG A 41 -1.35 -6.02 2.61
CA ARG A 41 -1.93 -6.13 1.26
C ARG A 41 -2.32 -4.78 0.69
N GLN A 42 -3.04 -3.94 1.44
CA GLN A 42 -3.40 -2.60 0.98
C GLN A 42 -2.20 -1.67 0.82
N ALA A 43 -1.19 -1.76 1.69
CA ALA A 43 0.04 -0.99 1.54
C ALA A 43 0.79 -1.38 0.25
N VAL A 44 0.85 -2.68 -0.06
CA VAL A 44 1.49 -3.20 -1.27
C VAL A 44 0.71 -2.78 -2.52
N GLU A 45 -0.61 -2.94 -2.53
CA GLU A 45 -1.46 -2.42 -3.62
C GLU A 45 -1.25 -0.92 -3.81
N PHE A 46 -1.20 -0.14 -2.74
CA PHE A 46 -0.89 1.29 -2.81
C PHE A 46 0.48 1.57 -3.42
N LEU A 47 1.52 0.78 -3.13
CA LEU A 47 2.86 0.94 -3.71
C LEU A 47 2.88 0.65 -5.22
N VAL A 48 2.07 -0.28 -5.71
CA VAL A 48 2.05 -0.66 -7.15
C VAL A 48 0.99 0.08 -7.96
N ILE A 49 0.16 0.93 -7.34
CA ILE A 49 -0.82 1.73 -8.10
C ILE A 49 -0.11 2.66 -9.09
N HIS A 50 -0.61 2.66 -10.33
CA HIS A 50 -0.19 3.60 -11.36
C HIS A 50 -0.84 4.97 -11.15
N GLN A 51 -0.13 6.03 -11.59
CA GLN A 51 -0.63 7.40 -11.57
C GLN A 51 -1.10 7.86 -10.17
N LYS A 52 -0.37 7.49 -9.10
CA LYS A 52 -0.66 7.89 -7.71
C LYS A 52 -0.86 9.40 -7.55
N SER A 53 -0.10 10.19 -8.29
CA SER A 53 -0.20 11.66 -8.32
C SER A 53 -1.56 12.20 -8.77
N LYS A 54 -2.38 11.38 -9.45
CA LYS A 54 -3.74 11.74 -9.88
C LYS A 54 -4.82 11.27 -8.92
N LYS A 55 -4.48 10.47 -7.91
CA LYS A 55 -5.45 9.95 -6.93
C LYS A 55 -5.77 11.03 -5.90
N THR A 56 -7.05 11.16 -5.58
CA THR A 56 -7.51 12.06 -4.51
C THR A 56 -7.35 11.39 -3.15
N LEU A 57 -7.29 12.20 -2.08
CA LEU A 57 -7.24 11.66 -0.71
C LEU A 57 -8.43 10.76 -0.40
N ASN A 58 -9.63 11.12 -0.89
CA ASN A 58 -10.85 10.35 -0.66
C ASN A 58 -10.81 8.99 -1.36
N GLU A 59 -10.37 8.92 -2.61
CA GLU A 59 -10.17 7.64 -3.32
C GLU A 59 -9.16 6.76 -2.59
N ILE A 60 -8.06 7.35 -2.11
CA ILE A 60 -7.02 6.60 -1.39
C ILE A 60 -7.57 6.01 -0.09
N THR A 61 -8.29 6.81 0.71
CA THR A 61 -8.69 6.39 2.06
C THR A 61 -9.96 5.55 2.10
N LYS A 62 -10.86 5.71 1.14
CA LYS A 62 -12.14 5.01 1.14
C LYS A 62 -12.17 3.81 0.21
N ASP A 63 -11.55 3.94 -0.96
CA ASP A 63 -11.69 2.94 -2.02
C ASP A 63 -10.46 2.04 -2.11
N LEU A 64 -9.26 2.62 -2.03
CA LEU A 64 -8.01 1.88 -2.25
C LEU A 64 -7.45 1.27 -0.95
N CYS A 65 -7.47 2.02 0.16
CA CYS A 65 -6.78 1.65 1.39
C CYS A 65 -7.60 1.88 2.67
N PRO A 66 -8.84 1.37 2.78
CA PRO A 66 -9.70 1.61 3.94
C PRO A 66 -9.19 1.02 5.26
N ALA A 67 -8.25 0.08 5.24
CA ALA A 67 -7.63 -0.46 6.44
C ALA A 67 -6.44 0.40 6.93
N LEU A 68 -5.86 1.24 6.08
CA LEU A 68 -4.71 2.05 6.46
C LEU A 68 -5.14 3.39 7.07
N SER A 69 -4.53 3.75 8.20
CA SER A 69 -4.72 5.07 8.79
C SER A 69 -4.07 6.17 7.95
N ILE A 70 -4.54 7.41 8.11
CA ILE A 70 -3.92 8.59 7.48
C ILE A 70 -2.42 8.67 7.81
N GLN A 71 -2.03 8.34 9.04
CA GLN A 71 -0.63 8.32 9.45
C GLN A 71 0.19 7.26 8.70
N GLN A 72 -0.35 6.05 8.50
CA GLN A 72 0.31 5.01 7.71
C GLN A 72 0.46 5.44 6.25
N LEU A 73 -0.60 5.95 5.64
CA LEU A 73 -0.60 6.47 4.27
C LEU A 73 0.40 7.60 4.08
N TYR A 74 0.45 8.55 5.03
CA TYR A 74 1.41 9.65 5.01
C TYR A 74 2.86 9.14 5.07
N ARG A 75 3.15 8.18 5.96
CA ARG A 75 4.48 7.58 6.06
C ARG A 75 4.87 6.85 4.78
N ILE A 76 3.99 6.03 4.21
CA ILE A 76 4.28 5.33 2.95
C ILE A 76 4.52 6.33 1.82
N SER A 77 3.66 7.35 1.71
CA SER A 77 3.74 8.37 0.66
C SER A 77 5.01 9.21 0.72
N THR A 78 5.46 9.58 1.92
CA THR A 78 6.66 10.43 2.12
C THR A 78 7.97 9.65 2.14
N MET A 79 7.92 8.34 2.38
CA MET A 79 9.06 7.44 2.24
C MET A 79 9.18 6.86 0.82
N TYR A 80 8.18 7.09 -0.05
CA TYR A 80 8.17 6.56 -1.40
C TYR A 80 9.35 7.09 -2.23
N TRP A 81 10.11 6.17 -2.81
CA TRP A 81 11.25 6.44 -3.68
C TRP A 81 11.38 5.33 -4.71
N ASP A 82 11.29 5.68 -5.99
CA ASP A 82 11.45 4.73 -7.09
C ASP A 82 12.42 5.31 -8.13
N ASP A 83 13.60 4.69 -8.23
CA ASP A 83 14.67 5.05 -9.15
C ASP A 83 14.64 4.23 -10.45
N LYS A 84 14.02 3.04 -10.42
CA LYS A 84 14.00 2.09 -11.54
C LYS A 84 12.98 2.44 -12.61
N TYR A 85 11.76 2.82 -12.23
CA TYR A 85 10.68 3.10 -13.18
C TYR A 85 10.29 4.60 -13.22
N GLY A 86 10.93 5.43 -12.40
CA GLY A 86 10.65 6.87 -12.33
C GLY A 86 9.21 7.17 -11.92
N THR A 87 8.56 6.25 -11.20
CA THR A 87 7.19 6.46 -10.75
C THR A 87 7.14 7.46 -9.61
N HIS A 88 6.05 8.21 -9.54
CA HIS A 88 5.89 9.27 -8.55
C HIS A 88 4.91 8.85 -7.45
N THR A 89 5.11 9.41 -6.25
CA THR A 89 4.16 9.31 -5.15
C THR A 89 2.89 10.14 -5.42
N VAL A 90 2.00 10.20 -4.43
CA VAL A 90 0.80 11.05 -4.44
C VAL A 90 1.13 12.54 -4.56
N SER A 91 0.17 13.38 -4.94
CA SER A 91 0.39 14.82 -5.09
C SER A 91 0.73 15.52 -3.77
N SER A 92 1.39 16.68 -3.86
CA SER A 92 1.70 17.53 -2.70
C SER A 92 0.44 17.91 -1.91
N ASP A 93 -0.67 18.13 -2.59
CA ASP A 93 -1.94 18.53 -1.98
C ASP A 93 -2.52 17.41 -1.12
N VAL A 94 -2.40 16.16 -1.58
CA VAL A 94 -2.78 14.97 -0.80
C VAL A 94 -1.89 14.84 0.43
N ILE A 95 -0.56 14.99 0.30
CA ILE A 95 0.37 14.95 1.45
C ILE A 95 0.04 16.05 2.47
N SER A 96 -0.24 17.27 2.01
CA SER A 96 -0.63 18.38 2.87
C SER A 96 -1.95 18.10 3.60
N SER A 97 -2.94 17.56 2.89
CA SER A 97 -4.25 17.19 3.46
C SER A 97 -4.12 16.09 4.51
N MET A 98 -3.29 15.06 4.26
CA MET A 98 -2.99 14.03 5.25
C MET A 98 -2.38 14.63 6.52
N ARG A 99 -1.43 15.57 6.39
CA ARG A 99 -0.80 16.23 7.55
C ARG A 99 -1.81 17.01 8.39
N VAL A 100 -2.77 17.70 7.77
CA VAL A 100 -3.83 18.44 8.47
C VAL A 100 -4.78 17.49 9.22
N GLN A 101 -5.05 16.30 8.70
CA GLN A 101 -5.92 15.32 9.35
C GLN A 101 -5.22 14.50 10.45
N MET A 102 -3.91 14.65 10.60
CA MET A 102 -3.12 13.99 11.66
C MET A 102 -2.96 14.84 12.92
N THR A 103 -3.30 16.13 12.86
CA THR A 103 -3.38 17.07 14.00
C THR A 103 -4.77 17.10 14.58
#